data_AF-A0A3G4VNM8-F1
#
_entry.id   AF-A0A3G4VNM8-F1
#
_cell.length_a   1.000
_cell.length_b   1.000
_cell.length_c   1.000
_cell.angle_alpha   90.00
_cell.angle_beta   90.00
_cell.angle_gamma   90.00
#
_symmetry.space_group_name_H-M   'P 1'
#
loop_
_entity.id
_entity.type
_entity.pdbx_description
1 polymer ?
#
loop_
_entity_poly.entity_id
_entity_poly.type
_entity_poly.pdbx_seq_one_letter_code
_entity_poly.pdbx_strand_id
1 'polypeptide(L)'
;MYKAGDIIPRVQAAVARLRPAGATPVPLPEACPRCGGEINTAQERWRCAKGTSCALPALIEYAVGREMLDIDGLGKTYVAALVDSGDVTDVADLFSLTLDQLTVASGSSRRAVKLAEQIEAAKARPLSRVFCALGVLGTGRSMSRRIARHFATMEAIRRADAAEMQDVEGIGPEKARVIVEQVAALAPVIDKLIAAGVTLHEPETSATASAGGPLDGKVVVVTGKMAGPLEGFGRTEMNALIEKAGGRAGSGVSARTSVLVAAPSASGKPSSKAVKAADLGVEVLTPEAFAELVADYLP
;
A
#
# COMPACT_ATOMS: atom_id res chain seq x y z
N MET A 1 15.34 -31.55 -12.26
CA MET A 1 15.15 -30.50 -11.23
C MET A 1 16.42 -29.69 -11.15
N TYR A 2 16.34 -28.42 -10.76
CA TYR A 2 17.51 -27.58 -10.57
C TYR A 2 17.34 -26.72 -9.31
N LYS A 3 18.45 -26.31 -8.71
CA LYS A 3 18.46 -25.32 -7.63
C LYS A 3 18.74 -23.95 -8.26
N ALA A 4 17.80 -23.02 -8.15
CA ALA A 4 18.06 -21.62 -8.45
C ALA A 4 18.46 -20.92 -7.15
N GLY A 5 19.72 -20.49 -7.04
CA GLY A 5 20.23 -19.82 -5.83
C GLY A 5 20.21 -20.70 -4.56
N ASP A 6 20.37 -22.02 -4.71
CA ASP A 6 20.57 -23.02 -3.65
C ASP A 6 19.53 -23.23 -2.54
N ILE A 7 18.37 -22.55 -2.53
CA ILE A 7 17.40 -22.67 -1.41
C ILE A 7 16.20 -23.59 -1.71
N ILE A 8 15.41 -23.31 -2.77
CA ILE A 8 14.17 -24.06 -3.06
C ILE A 8 14.32 -24.78 -4.42
N PRO A 9 14.26 -26.14 -4.46
CA PRO A 9 14.30 -26.89 -5.71
C PRO A 9 13.16 -26.51 -6.66
N ARG A 10 13.47 -26.36 -7.96
CA ARG A 10 12.48 -26.10 -9.00
C ARG A 10 12.39 -27.25 -9.99
N VAL A 11 11.17 -27.57 -10.41
CA VAL A 11 10.90 -28.47 -11.52
C VAL A 11 11.11 -27.69 -12.81
N GLN A 12 12.09 -28.09 -13.63
CA GLN A 12 12.38 -27.44 -14.91
C GLN A 12 11.41 -27.87 -16.00
N ALA A 13 11.24 -29.18 -16.15
CA ALA A 13 10.36 -29.80 -17.12
C ALA A 13 10.08 -31.25 -16.71
N ALA A 14 8.96 -31.79 -17.18
CA ALA A 14 8.72 -33.22 -17.14
C ALA A 14 9.53 -33.94 -18.22
N VAL A 15 10.02 -35.14 -17.93
CA VAL A 15 10.71 -35.99 -18.91
C VAL A 15 9.66 -36.86 -19.61
N ALA A 16 8.96 -36.30 -20.59
CA ALA A 16 7.76 -36.91 -21.19
C ALA A 16 7.97 -38.34 -21.71
N ARG A 17 9.17 -38.66 -22.25
CA ARG A 17 9.52 -40.01 -22.74
C ARG A 17 9.53 -41.10 -21.65
N LEU A 18 9.59 -40.71 -20.38
CA LEU A 18 9.56 -41.62 -19.22
C LEU A 18 8.21 -41.59 -18.50
N ARG A 19 7.15 -41.07 -19.14
CA ARG A 19 5.81 -41.04 -18.53
C ARG A 19 5.30 -42.47 -18.32
N PRO A 20 5.02 -42.91 -17.08
CA PRO A 20 4.46 -44.22 -16.84
C PRO A 20 3.01 -44.29 -17.34
N ALA A 21 2.57 -45.48 -17.76
CA ALA A 21 1.23 -45.70 -18.34
C ALA A 21 0.07 -45.34 -17.38
N GLY A 22 0.28 -45.47 -16.06
CA GLY A 22 -0.72 -45.14 -15.04
C GLY A 22 -0.71 -43.70 -14.54
N ALA A 23 0.02 -42.77 -15.18
CA ALA A 23 0.13 -41.39 -14.71
C ALA A 23 -1.19 -40.61 -14.87
N THR A 24 -1.80 -40.23 -13.76
CA THR A 24 -2.99 -39.37 -13.71
C THR A 24 -2.64 -37.88 -13.64
N PRO A 25 -3.53 -36.99 -14.11
CA PRO A 25 -3.41 -35.55 -13.86
C PRO A 25 -3.35 -35.24 -12.36
N VAL A 26 -2.63 -34.16 -11.99
CA VAL A 26 -2.67 -33.65 -10.62
C VAL A 26 -4.02 -32.93 -10.42
N PRO A 27 -4.87 -33.39 -9.50
CA PRO A 27 -6.14 -32.72 -9.26
C PRO A 27 -5.90 -31.34 -8.66
N LEU A 28 -6.60 -30.33 -9.18
CA LEU A 28 -6.67 -29.03 -8.53
C LEU A 28 -7.66 -29.11 -7.36
N PRO A 29 -7.39 -28.42 -6.24
CA PRO A 29 -8.32 -28.43 -5.11
C PRO A 29 -9.65 -27.78 -5.50
N GLU A 30 -10.77 -28.45 -5.18
CA GLU A 30 -12.13 -27.91 -5.36
C GLU A 30 -12.57 -27.04 -4.17
N ALA A 31 -11.95 -27.25 -3.01
CA ALA A 31 -12.16 -26.48 -1.78
C ALA A 31 -10.82 -26.13 -1.14
N CYS A 32 -10.79 -25.06 -0.34
CA CYS A 32 -9.59 -24.65 0.36
C CYS A 32 -9.09 -25.79 1.27
N PRO A 33 -7.86 -26.30 1.07
CA PRO A 33 -7.35 -27.44 1.83
C PRO A 33 -7.13 -27.12 3.32
N ARG A 34 -7.25 -25.85 3.72
CA ARG A 34 -7.15 -25.42 5.12
C ARG A 34 -8.51 -25.30 5.80
N CYS A 35 -9.47 -24.59 5.18
CA CYS A 35 -10.74 -24.25 5.84
C CYS A 35 -11.98 -24.91 5.22
N GLY A 36 -11.81 -25.70 4.15
CA GLY A 36 -12.89 -26.33 3.39
C GLY A 36 -13.79 -25.35 2.62
N GLY A 37 -13.50 -24.04 2.64
CA GLY A 37 -14.30 -23.03 1.96
C GLY A 37 -14.02 -22.92 0.46
N GLU A 38 -14.78 -22.05 -0.20
CA GLU A 38 -14.65 -21.78 -1.63
C GLU A 38 -13.26 -21.24 -2.02
N ILE A 39 -12.88 -21.47 -3.27
CA ILE A 39 -11.67 -20.93 -3.89
C ILE A 39 -12.09 -19.89 -4.92
N ASN A 40 -11.57 -18.67 -4.78
CA ASN A 40 -11.67 -17.64 -5.80
C ASN A 40 -10.69 -17.95 -6.95
N THR A 41 -11.25 -18.20 -8.14
CA THR A 41 -10.53 -18.55 -9.37
C THR A 41 -10.50 -17.42 -10.40
N ALA A 42 -10.91 -16.20 -10.03
CA ALA A 42 -11.00 -15.05 -10.94
C ALA A 42 -9.63 -14.56 -11.47
N GLN A 43 -8.52 -15.02 -10.90
CA GLN A 43 -7.16 -14.72 -11.33
C GLN A 43 -6.37 -16.01 -11.54
N GLU A 44 -5.27 -15.96 -12.29
CA GLU A 44 -4.37 -17.10 -12.51
C GLU A 44 -3.88 -17.75 -11.20
N ARG A 45 -3.73 -16.93 -10.15
CA ARG A 45 -3.44 -17.42 -8.79
C ARG A 45 -4.74 -17.57 -8.02
N TRP A 46 -5.19 -18.81 -7.90
CA TRP A 46 -6.34 -19.18 -7.09
C TRP A 46 -6.07 -18.93 -5.60
N ARG A 47 -7.07 -18.41 -4.89
CA ARG A 47 -6.96 -18.06 -3.47
C ARG A 47 -8.18 -18.53 -2.70
N CYS A 48 -8.03 -18.80 -1.41
CA CYS A 48 -9.18 -19.04 -0.54
C CYS A 48 -10.10 -17.81 -0.55
N ALA A 49 -11.41 -18.01 -0.76
CA ALA A 49 -12.40 -16.94 -0.80
C ALA A 49 -12.52 -16.20 0.56
N LYS A 50 -12.24 -16.90 1.67
CA LYS A 50 -12.15 -16.30 3.01
C LYS A 50 -10.92 -15.41 3.22
N GLY A 51 -9.99 -15.36 2.26
CA GLY A 51 -8.82 -14.48 2.32
C GLY A 51 -7.96 -14.69 3.56
N THR A 52 -7.56 -13.58 4.20
CA THR A 52 -6.70 -13.60 5.38
C THR A 52 -7.38 -14.18 6.62
N SER A 53 -8.71 -14.17 6.72
CA SER A 53 -9.43 -14.81 7.83
C SER A 53 -9.24 -16.34 7.85
N CYS A 54 -9.06 -16.97 6.68
CA CYS A 54 -8.70 -18.39 6.58
C CYS A 54 -7.31 -18.66 7.20
N ALA A 55 -6.44 -17.65 7.23
CA ALA A 55 -5.07 -17.78 7.67
C ALA A 55 -4.63 -16.69 8.64
N LEU A 56 -5.47 -16.40 9.62
CA LEU A 56 -5.24 -15.33 10.58
C LEU A 56 -3.85 -15.38 11.25
N PRO A 57 -3.33 -16.52 11.74
CA PRO A 57 -1.98 -16.55 12.32
C PRO A 57 -0.89 -16.04 11.36
N ALA A 58 -1.01 -16.35 10.05
CA ALA A 58 -0.06 -15.87 9.05
C ALA A 58 -0.22 -14.36 8.77
N LEU A 59 -1.44 -13.82 8.85
CA LEU A 59 -1.66 -12.38 8.78
C LEU A 59 -1.04 -11.68 9.99
N ILE A 60 -1.26 -12.19 11.20
CA ILE A 60 -0.71 -11.59 12.43
C ILE A 60 0.82 -11.68 12.43
N GLU A 61 1.41 -12.83 12.09
CA GLU A 61 2.87 -12.99 11.92
C GLU A 61 3.44 -11.99 10.90
N TYR A 62 2.71 -11.72 9.82
CA TYR A 62 3.08 -10.68 8.87
C TYR A 62 2.96 -9.29 9.49
N ALA A 63 1.83 -8.96 10.13
CA ALA A 63 1.56 -7.65 10.70
C ALA A 63 2.61 -7.22 11.75
N VAL A 64 3.05 -8.14 12.60
CA VAL A 64 4.01 -7.88 13.69
C VAL A 64 5.46 -7.73 13.20
N GLY A 65 5.74 -8.08 11.94
CA GLY A 65 7.09 -8.07 11.39
C GLY A 65 7.74 -6.68 11.37
N ARG A 66 9.08 -6.67 11.33
CA ARG A 66 9.96 -5.48 11.43
C ARG A 66 9.58 -4.29 10.53
N GLU A 67 9.16 -4.58 9.30
CA GLU A 67 8.82 -3.57 8.30
C GLU A 67 7.37 -3.10 8.35
N MET A 68 6.56 -3.68 9.25
CA MET A 68 5.15 -3.38 9.50
C MET A 68 5.07 -2.79 10.92
N LEU A 69 4.42 -3.46 11.87
CA LEU A 69 4.24 -2.94 13.23
C LEU A 69 5.50 -3.01 14.10
N ASP A 70 6.50 -3.81 13.71
CA ASP A 70 7.79 -3.90 14.40
C ASP A 70 7.64 -4.33 15.87
N ILE A 71 6.84 -5.36 16.12
CA ILE A 71 6.58 -5.91 17.46
C ILE A 71 7.51 -7.11 17.66
N ASP A 72 8.69 -6.84 18.22
CA ASP A 72 9.67 -7.89 18.50
C ASP A 72 9.20 -8.85 19.61
N GLY A 73 9.50 -10.14 19.44
CA GLY A 73 9.17 -11.20 20.39
C GLY A 73 7.77 -11.81 20.24
N LEU A 74 6.87 -11.23 19.45
CA LEU A 74 5.56 -11.83 19.14
C LEU A 74 5.69 -12.85 18.01
N GLY A 75 6.32 -13.98 18.32
CA GLY A 75 6.63 -15.04 17.36
C GLY A 75 5.46 -15.99 17.08
N LYS A 76 5.65 -16.86 16.08
CA LYS A 76 4.66 -17.85 15.59
C LYS A 76 3.93 -18.62 16.69
N THR A 77 4.63 -19.09 17.72
CA THR A 77 4.01 -19.86 18.81
C THR A 77 3.01 -19.03 19.61
N TYR A 78 3.34 -17.77 19.91
CA TYR A 78 2.47 -16.90 20.71
C TYR A 78 1.30 -16.38 19.88
N VAL A 79 1.56 -16.07 18.61
CA VAL A 79 0.51 -15.73 17.65
C VAL A 79 -0.51 -16.86 17.52
N ALA A 80 -0.04 -18.11 17.39
CA ALA A 80 -0.93 -19.27 17.37
C ALA A 80 -1.75 -19.36 18.66
N ALA A 81 -1.11 -19.26 19.83
CA ALA A 81 -1.81 -19.32 21.11
C ALA A 81 -2.90 -18.24 21.26
N LEU A 82 -2.62 -17.00 20.88
CA LEU A 82 -3.56 -15.88 20.94
C LEU A 82 -4.73 -16.02 19.96
N VAL A 83 -4.48 -16.60 18.79
CA VAL A 83 -5.54 -16.85 17.80
C VAL A 83 -6.39 -18.06 18.23
N ASP A 84 -5.77 -19.13 18.72
CA ASP A 84 -6.45 -20.34 19.14
C ASP A 84 -7.31 -20.13 20.40
N SER A 85 -6.89 -19.23 21.31
CA SER A 85 -7.70 -18.81 22.46
C SER A 85 -8.86 -17.87 22.08
N GLY A 86 -8.84 -17.29 20.88
CA GLY A 86 -9.80 -16.27 20.44
C GLY A 86 -9.49 -14.86 20.95
N ASP A 87 -8.36 -14.65 21.63
CA ASP A 87 -7.93 -13.33 22.09
C ASP A 87 -7.57 -12.39 20.92
N VAL A 88 -7.18 -12.95 19.78
CA VAL A 88 -6.88 -12.23 18.55
C VAL A 88 -7.71 -12.79 17.40
N THR A 89 -8.60 -11.98 16.86
CA THR A 89 -9.45 -12.29 15.69
C THR A 89 -9.12 -11.42 14.47
N ASP A 90 -8.46 -10.28 14.69
CA ASP A 90 -7.90 -9.41 13.66
C ASP A 90 -6.65 -8.66 14.18
N VAL A 91 -6.04 -7.84 13.32
CA VAL A 91 -4.79 -7.11 13.65
C VAL A 91 -5.02 -6.07 14.75
N ALA A 92 -6.21 -5.50 14.87
CA ALA A 92 -6.49 -4.44 15.83
C ALA A 92 -6.60 -4.96 17.26
N ASP A 93 -7.03 -6.22 17.44
CA ASP A 93 -7.14 -6.86 18.76
C ASP A 93 -5.80 -6.88 19.52
N LEU A 94 -4.67 -6.85 18.79
CA LEU A 94 -3.32 -6.74 19.38
C LEU A 94 -3.20 -5.56 20.36
N PHE A 95 -3.85 -4.44 20.06
CA PHE A 95 -3.75 -3.21 20.84
C PHE A 95 -4.71 -3.15 22.04
N SER A 96 -5.53 -4.19 22.22
CA SER A 96 -6.40 -4.38 23.38
C SER A 96 -6.00 -5.56 24.28
N LEU A 97 -4.91 -6.26 23.94
CA LEU A 97 -4.43 -7.39 24.72
C LEU A 97 -4.01 -6.97 26.14
N THR A 98 -4.47 -7.75 27.11
CA THR A 98 -4.11 -7.59 28.52
C THR A 98 -2.79 -8.28 28.84
N LEU A 99 -2.18 -7.87 29.96
CA LEU A 99 -0.95 -8.50 30.44
C LEU A 99 -1.14 -9.99 30.78
N ASP A 100 -2.34 -10.36 31.25
CA ASP A 100 -2.68 -11.76 31.57
C ASP A 100 -2.77 -12.61 30.29
N GLN A 101 -3.45 -12.14 29.25
CA GLN A 101 -3.49 -12.82 27.94
C GLN A 101 -2.08 -12.99 27.36
N LEU A 102 -1.24 -11.95 27.42
CA LEU A 102 0.15 -12.02 26.97
C LEU A 102 1.00 -12.97 27.84
N THR A 103 0.71 -13.08 29.14
CA THR A 103 1.39 -14.01 30.05
C THR A 103 1.02 -15.44 29.74
N VAL A 104 -0.26 -15.73 29.51
CA VAL A 104 -0.75 -17.04 29.11
C VAL A 104 -0.14 -17.45 27.77
N ALA A 105 -0.18 -16.57 26.77
CA ALA A 105 0.34 -16.88 25.43
C ALA A 105 1.86 -17.08 25.41
N SER A 106 2.62 -16.30 26.18
CA SER A 106 4.10 -16.38 26.20
C SER A 106 4.66 -17.35 27.24
N GLY A 107 3.83 -17.81 28.18
CA GLY A 107 4.22 -18.61 29.34
C GLY A 107 5.13 -17.88 30.33
N SER A 108 5.22 -16.54 30.27
CA SER A 108 6.15 -15.76 31.10
C SER A 108 5.68 -14.33 31.31
N SER A 109 5.44 -13.95 32.57
CA SER A 109 5.08 -12.58 32.96
C SER A 109 6.13 -11.56 32.52
N ARG A 110 7.42 -11.89 32.63
CA ARG A 110 8.51 -11.03 32.16
C ARG A 110 8.44 -10.76 30.65
N ARG A 111 8.12 -11.78 29.84
CA ARG A 111 7.98 -11.62 28.39
C ARG A 111 6.72 -10.85 28.04
N ALA A 112 5.63 -11.07 28.78
CA ALA A 112 4.38 -10.36 28.60
C ALA A 112 4.54 -8.85 28.76
N VAL A 113 5.29 -8.40 29.77
CA VAL A 113 5.60 -6.96 29.96
C VAL A 113 6.31 -6.39 28.74
N LYS A 114 7.37 -7.06 28.26
CA LYS A 114 8.10 -6.62 27.06
C LYS A 114 7.18 -6.57 25.82
N LEU A 115 6.31 -7.56 25.64
CA LEU A 115 5.37 -7.58 24.52
C LEU A 115 4.38 -6.42 24.60
N ALA A 116 3.83 -6.13 25.79
CA ALA A 116 2.94 -5.00 25.99
C ALA A 116 3.62 -3.66 25.64
N GLU A 117 4.88 -3.47 26.04
CA GLU A 117 5.67 -2.29 25.66
C GLU A 117 5.87 -2.18 24.14
N GLN A 118 6.16 -3.29 23.46
CA GLN A 118 6.31 -3.30 21.99
C GLN A 118 4.99 -3.01 21.27
N ILE A 119 3.87 -3.57 21.75
CA ILE A 119 2.52 -3.30 21.21
C ILE A 119 2.17 -1.81 21.38
N GLU A 120 2.44 -1.23 22.54
CA GLU A 120 2.18 0.19 22.78
C GLU A 120 3.05 1.06 21.86
N ALA A 121 4.34 0.75 21.73
CA ALA A 121 5.25 1.45 20.81
C ALA A 121 4.85 1.30 19.32
N ALA A 122 4.13 0.24 18.97
CA ALA A 122 3.63 0.02 17.61
C ALA A 122 2.48 0.98 17.24
N LYS A 123 1.78 1.57 18.21
CA LYS A 123 0.75 2.59 17.94
C LYS A 123 1.32 3.80 17.22
N ALA A 124 2.58 4.16 17.49
CA ALA A 124 3.22 5.33 16.89
C ALA A 124 3.73 5.11 15.45
N ARG A 125 3.55 3.91 14.86
CA ARG A 125 4.08 3.62 13.52
C ARG A 125 3.35 4.45 12.45
N PRO A 126 4.06 4.91 11.40
CA PRO A 126 3.44 5.69 10.33
C PRO A 126 2.36 4.89 9.60
N LEU A 127 1.39 5.61 9.02
CA LEU A 127 0.28 5.02 8.25
C LEU A 127 0.75 3.98 7.22
N SER A 128 1.85 4.20 6.52
CA SER A 128 2.41 3.27 5.54
C SER A 128 2.71 1.90 6.11
N ARG A 129 3.15 1.83 7.38
CA ARG A 129 3.41 0.58 8.09
C ARG A 129 2.13 -0.04 8.62
N VAL A 130 1.24 0.76 9.20
CA VAL A 130 -0.07 0.30 9.70
C VAL A 130 -0.92 -0.26 8.56
N PHE A 131 -1.02 0.46 7.44
CA PHE A 131 -1.74 0.00 6.25
C PHE A 131 -1.12 -1.27 5.64
N CYS A 132 0.21 -1.38 5.64
CA CYS A 132 0.87 -2.61 5.22
C CYS A 132 0.51 -3.79 6.13
N ALA A 133 0.38 -3.58 7.44
CA ALA A 133 0.03 -4.61 8.42
C ALA A 133 -1.39 -5.16 8.22
N LEU A 134 -2.30 -4.39 7.64
CA LEU A 134 -3.68 -4.84 7.34
C LEU A 134 -3.75 -5.94 6.28
N GLY A 135 -2.68 -6.17 5.51
CA GLY A 135 -2.61 -7.28 4.56
C GLY A 135 -3.52 -7.14 3.35
N VAL A 136 -3.85 -5.91 2.93
CA VAL A 136 -4.64 -5.66 1.73
C VAL A 136 -3.92 -6.23 0.49
N LEU A 137 -4.69 -6.90 -0.37
CA LEU A 137 -4.15 -7.66 -1.48
C LEU A 137 -3.47 -6.73 -2.50
N GLY A 138 -2.20 -7.03 -2.80
CA GLY A 138 -1.42 -6.25 -3.76
C GLY A 138 -0.80 -4.97 -3.18
N THR A 139 -0.95 -4.72 -1.88
CA THR A 139 -0.36 -3.56 -1.19
C THR A 139 0.78 -4.00 -0.27
N GLY A 140 1.86 -4.51 -0.86
CA GLY A 140 3.10 -4.75 -0.11
C GLY A 140 3.77 -3.44 0.31
N ARG A 141 4.89 -3.54 1.05
CA ARG A 141 5.61 -2.39 1.65
C ARG A 141 5.75 -1.16 0.76
N SER A 142 6.22 -1.34 -0.47
CA SER A 142 6.44 -0.23 -1.41
C SER A 142 5.12 0.43 -1.82
N MET A 143 4.09 -0.36 -2.07
CA MET A 143 2.78 0.13 -2.47
C MET A 143 2.06 0.81 -1.31
N SER A 144 2.11 0.24 -0.10
CA SER A 144 1.54 0.87 1.10
C SER A 144 2.18 2.23 1.40
N ARG A 145 3.50 2.38 1.18
CA ARG A 145 4.18 3.69 1.27
C ARG A 145 3.65 4.68 0.23
N ARG A 146 3.44 4.25 -1.01
CA ARG A 146 2.90 5.12 -2.08
C ARG A 146 1.48 5.57 -1.75
N ILE A 147 0.62 4.65 -1.34
CA ILE A 147 -0.76 4.93 -0.95
C ILE A 147 -0.79 5.89 0.25
N ALA A 148 -0.06 5.58 1.32
CA ALA A 148 -0.04 6.41 2.52
C ALA A 148 0.52 7.82 2.24
N ARG A 149 1.55 7.96 1.41
CA ARG A 149 2.06 9.27 0.98
C ARG A 149 1.06 10.05 0.12
N HIS A 150 0.35 9.37 -0.77
CA HIS A 150 -0.64 10.01 -1.63
C HIS A 150 -1.84 10.53 -0.83
N PHE A 151 -2.40 9.69 0.04
CA PHE A 151 -3.64 10.02 0.77
C PHE A 151 -3.39 10.72 2.11
N ALA A 152 -2.19 10.59 2.69
CA ALA A 152 -1.75 11.13 3.98
C ALA A 152 -2.49 10.59 5.21
N THR A 153 -3.78 10.24 5.13
CA THR A 153 -4.56 9.71 6.26
C THR A 153 -5.32 8.45 5.89
N MET A 154 -5.55 7.58 6.88
CA MET A 154 -6.41 6.39 6.71
C MET A 154 -7.83 6.79 6.27
N GLU A 155 -8.32 7.92 6.76
CA GLU A 155 -9.65 8.41 6.42
C GLU A 155 -9.76 8.80 4.92
N ALA A 156 -8.72 9.40 4.36
CA ALA A 156 -8.64 9.66 2.93
C ALA A 156 -8.59 8.37 2.12
N ILE A 157 -7.84 7.35 2.59
CA ILE A 157 -7.82 6.02 1.96
C ILE A 157 -9.22 5.37 1.99
N ARG A 158 -9.96 5.47 3.10
CA ARG A 158 -11.33 4.92 3.24
C ARG A 158 -12.33 5.56 2.29
N ARG A 159 -12.18 6.86 2.01
CA ARG A 159 -13.10 7.61 1.12
C ARG A 159 -12.76 7.45 -0.36
N ALA A 160 -11.51 7.11 -0.67
CA ALA A 160 -11.03 7.03 -2.03
C ALA A 160 -11.84 6.03 -2.86
N ASP A 161 -12.34 6.47 -4.01
CA ASP A 161 -12.94 5.57 -4.98
C ASP A 161 -11.86 4.88 -5.84
N ALA A 162 -12.29 3.98 -6.74
CA ALA A 162 -11.37 3.26 -7.60
C ALA A 162 -10.65 4.17 -8.62
N ALA A 163 -11.20 5.33 -8.99
CA ALA A 163 -10.55 6.27 -9.90
C ALA A 163 -9.46 7.05 -9.17
N GLU A 164 -9.72 7.52 -7.95
CA GLU A 164 -8.74 8.19 -7.10
C GLU A 164 -7.61 7.24 -6.69
N MET A 165 -7.92 5.98 -6.38
CA MET A 165 -6.90 4.98 -6.06
C MET A 165 -5.96 4.70 -7.26
N GLN A 166 -6.41 4.87 -8.50
CA GLN A 166 -5.57 4.75 -9.70
C GLN A 166 -4.60 5.93 -9.88
N ASP A 167 -4.81 7.06 -9.21
CA ASP A 167 -3.84 8.15 -9.24
C ASP A 167 -2.55 7.82 -8.49
N VAL A 168 -2.54 6.75 -7.68
CA VAL A 168 -1.32 6.22 -7.07
C VAL A 168 -0.49 5.45 -8.10
N GLU A 169 0.76 5.85 -8.27
CA GLU A 169 1.68 5.23 -9.22
C GLU A 169 1.83 3.71 -9.01
N GLY A 170 1.56 2.92 -10.05
CA GLY A 170 1.66 1.45 -10.04
C GLY A 170 0.36 0.74 -9.63
N ILE A 171 -0.74 1.47 -9.50
CA ILE A 171 -2.10 0.93 -9.35
C ILE A 171 -2.86 1.07 -10.67
N GLY A 172 -3.21 -0.07 -11.27
CA GLY A 172 -4.11 -0.14 -12.43
C GLY A 172 -5.56 -0.40 -12.01
N PRO A 173 -6.51 -0.38 -12.96
CA PRO A 173 -7.95 -0.44 -12.68
C PRO A 173 -8.38 -1.67 -11.89
N GLU A 174 -7.89 -2.86 -12.25
CA GLU A 174 -8.20 -4.11 -11.53
C GLU A 174 -7.72 -4.08 -10.08
N LYS A 175 -6.51 -3.55 -9.85
CA LYS A 175 -5.93 -3.49 -8.50
C LYS A 175 -6.65 -2.44 -7.65
N ALA A 176 -6.99 -1.29 -8.23
CA ALA A 176 -7.70 -0.23 -7.53
C ALA A 176 -9.05 -0.72 -6.98
N ARG A 177 -9.83 -1.43 -7.80
CA ARG A 177 -11.11 -2.02 -7.37
C ARG A 177 -10.95 -2.97 -6.19
N VAL A 178 -9.97 -3.87 -6.26
CA VAL A 178 -9.67 -4.83 -5.17
C VAL A 178 -9.24 -4.14 -3.89
N ILE A 179 -8.41 -3.08 -3.98
CA ILE A 179 -7.96 -2.34 -2.81
C ILE A 179 -9.14 -1.65 -2.13
N VAL A 180 -9.97 -0.91 -2.89
CA VAL A 180 -11.12 -0.18 -2.34
C VAL A 180 -12.12 -1.15 -1.68
N GLU A 181 -12.42 -2.27 -2.33
CA GLU A 181 -13.30 -3.31 -1.78
C GLU A 181 -12.78 -3.87 -0.45
N GLN A 182 -11.49 -4.20 -0.37
CA GLN A 182 -10.90 -4.74 0.85
C GLN A 182 -10.76 -3.70 1.96
N VAL A 183 -10.44 -2.45 1.62
CA VAL A 183 -10.42 -1.34 2.60
C VAL A 183 -11.81 -1.15 3.21
N ALA A 184 -12.87 -1.20 2.40
CA ALA A 184 -14.24 -1.14 2.88
C ALA A 184 -14.59 -2.32 3.81
N ALA A 185 -14.18 -3.54 3.45
CA ALA A 185 -14.38 -4.73 4.29
C ALA A 185 -13.61 -4.66 5.62
N LEU A 186 -12.52 -3.89 5.68
CA LEU A 186 -11.73 -3.67 6.89
C LEU A 186 -12.25 -2.55 7.79
N ALA A 187 -13.39 -1.91 7.47
CA ALA A 187 -13.94 -0.82 8.28
C ALA A 187 -14.02 -1.14 9.78
N PRO A 188 -14.53 -2.32 10.23
CA PRO A 188 -14.56 -2.65 11.66
C PRO A 188 -13.17 -2.72 12.30
N VAL A 189 -12.18 -3.24 11.57
CA VAL A 189 -10.79 -3.36 12.05
C VAL A 189 -10.16 -1.97 12.16
N ILE A 190 -10.39 -1.10 11.17
CA ILE A 190 -9.90 0.28 11.19
C ILE A 190 -10.52 1.06 12.34
N ASP A 191 -11.80 0.89 12.61
CA ASP A 191 -12.49 1.57 13.72
C ASP A 191 -11.92 1.12 15.08
N LYS A 192 -11.58 -0.18 15.25
CA LYS A 192 -10.84 -0.66 16.42
C LYS A 192 -9.45 -0.02 16.55
N LEU A 193 -8.69 0.14 15.46
CA LEU A 193 -7.39 0.81 15.48
C LEU A 193 -7.51 2.28 15.91
N ILE A 194 -8.55 2.97 15.44
CA ILE A 194 -8.86 4.35 15.86
C ILE A 194 -9.12 4.38 17.38
N ALA A 195 -9.99 3.51 17.88
CA ALA A 195 -10.31 3.43 19.29
C ALA A 195 -9.09 3.10 20.17
N ALA A 196 -8.16 2.30 19.64
CA ALA A 196 -6.90 1.96 20.32
C ALA A 196 -5.84 3.08 20.28
N GLY A 197 -6.08 4.18 19.58
CA GLY A 197 -5.15 5.31 19.49
C GLY A 197 -3.95 5.06 18.56
N VAL A 198 -4.08 4.19 17.56
CA VAL A 198 -3.03 3.93 16.58
C VAL A 198 -2.88 5.15 15.65
N THR A 199 -1.64 5.50 15.31
CA THR A 199 -1.32 6.53 14.32
C THR A 199 -1.84 6.12 12.95
N LEU A 200 -2.76 6.91 12.42
CA LEU A 200 -3.41 6.69 11.12
C LEU A 200 -3.16 7.83 10.13
N HIS A 201 -2.05 8.55 10.33
CA HIS A 201 -1.54 9.54 9.40
C HIS A 201 -0.10 9.19 9.00
N GLU A 202 0.26 9.49 7.75
CA GLU A 202 1.64 9.44 7.31
C GLU A 202 2.31 10.75 7.75
N PRO A 203 3.50 10.70 8.37
CA PRO A 203 4.25 11.92 8.65
C PRO A 203 4.46 12.69 7.35
N GLU A 204 4.21 14.00 7.38
CA GLU A 204 4.59 14.88 6.27
C GLU A 204 6.07 14.63 6.00
N THR A 205 6.39 14.21 4.77
CA THR A 205 7.78 14.16 4.35
C THR A 205 8.21 15.62 4.26
N SER A 206 8.85 16.14 5.30
CA SER A 206 9.69 17.32 5.19
C SER A 206 10.91 16.92 4.35
N ALA A 207 10.69 16.65 3.06
CA ALA A 207 11.70 16.92 2.06
C ALA A 207 11.97 18.41 2.23
N THR A 208 13.20 18.74 2.61
CA THR A 208 13.68 20.10 2.84
C THR A 208 13.01 21.05 1.87
N ALA A 209 12.00 21.77 2.37
CA ALA A 209 11.49 22.94 1.69
C ALA A 209 12.70 23.87 1.58
N SER A 210 13.23 24.02 0.38
CA SER A 210 13.92 25.24 0.03
C SER A 210 12.90 26.35 0.30
N ALA A 211 13.00 26.98 1.46
CA ALA A 211 12.25 28.19 1.72
C ALA A 211 12.69 29.22 0.68
N GLY A 212 11.79 29.55 -0.24
CA GLY A 212 12.07 30.42 -1.37
C GLY A 212 12.09 29.68 -2.71
N GLY A 213 11.09 30.02 -3.54
CA GLY A 213 10.98 29.61 -4.93
C GLY A 213 9.60 29.99 -5.50
N PRO A 214 9.43 30.01 -6.83
CA PRO A 214 8.18 30.39 -7.50
C PRO A 214 7.02 29.43 -7.22
N LEU A 215 7.31 28.24 -6.67
CA LEU A 215 6.32 27.22 -6.31
C LEU A 215 6.15 27.06 -4.80
N ASP A 216 6.66 27.96 -3.98
CA ASP A 216 6.53 27.86 -2.52
C ASP A 216 5.05 27.75 -2.09
N GLY A 217 4.77 26.77 -1.24
CA GLY A 217 3.42 26.43 -0.80
C GLY A 217 2.48 25.86 -1.88
N LYS A 218 2.91 25.73 -3.15
CA LYS A 218 2.06 25.21 -4.24
C LYS A 218 2.19 23.70 -4.38
N VAL A 219 1.05 23.04 -4.62
CA VAL A 219 1.01 21.62 -5.03
C VAL A 219 0.86 21.55 -6.54
N VAL A 220 1.86 20.99 -7.23
CA VAL A 220 1.91 20.92 -8.70
C VAL A 220 1.75 19.49 -9.16
N VAL A 221 0.76 19.23 -10.01
CA VAL A 221 0.51 17.93 -10.64
C VAL A 221 0.92 18.03 -12.10
N VAL A 222 1.58 17.00 -12.62
CA VAL A 222 1.94 16.95 -14.05
C VAL A 222 1.06 15.93 -14.77
N THR A 223 0.72 16.15 -16.04
CA THR A 223 0.02 15.17 -16.87
C THR A 223 0.46 15.26 -18.33
N GLY A 224 0.57 14.10 -19.00
CA GLY A 224 1.05 14.01 -20.38
C GLY A 224 2.58 13.96 -20.52
N LYS A 225 3.04 13.83 -21.76
CA LYS A 225 4.46 13.93 -22.12
C LYS A 225 4.83 15.41 -22.22
N MET A 226 5.88 15.84 -21.52
CA MET A 226 6.34 17.23 -21.56
C MET A 226 6.83 17.60 -22.97
N ALA A 227 6.67 18.88 -23.31
CA ALA A 227 7.04 19.45 -24.61
C ALA A 227 7.89 20.73 -24.39
N GLY A 228 8.49 21.23 -25.47
CA GLY A 228 9.26 22.47 -25.42
C GLY A 228 10.53 22.35 -24.56
N PRO A 229 10.86 23.34 -23.71
CA PRO A 229 12.07 23.32 -22.86
C PRO A 229 12.13 22.15 -21.86
N LEU A 230 11.01 21.45 -21.64
CA LEU A 230 10.91 20.28 -20.78
C LEU A 230 10.88 18.97 -21.58
N GLU A 231 11.13 19.01 -22.90
CA GLU A 231 11.21 17.84 -23.76
C GLU A 231 12.40 16.96 -23.34
N GLY A 232 12.10 15.86 -22.65
CA GLY A 232 13.09 14.95 -22.06
C GLY A 232 12.93 14.76 -20.55
N PHE A 233 12.15 15.62 -19.88
CA PHE A 233 11.81 15.45 -18.48
C PHE A 233 10.69 14.42 -18.34
N GLY A 234 11.02 13.27 -17.75
CA GLY A 234 10.04 12.29 -17.32
C GLY A 234 9.36 12.70 -16.02
N ARG A 235 8.50 11.83 -15.48
CA ARG A 235 7.74 12.15 -14.27
C ARG A 235 8.64 12.39 -13.07
N THR A 236 9.74 11.63 -12.96
CA THR A 236 10.69 11.73 -11.86
C THR A 236 11.45 13.05 -11.92
N GLU A 237 11.92 13.44 -13.10
CA GLU A 237 12.66 14.68 -13.33
C GLU A 237 11.76 15.90 -13.07
N MET A 238 10.50 15.83 -13.50
CA MET A 238 9.50 16.87 -13.20
C MET A 238 9.22 17.01 -11.71
N ASN A 239 9.06 15.89 -10.99
CA ASN A 239 8.85 15.93 -9.54
C ASN A 239 10.06 16.57 -8.84
N ALA A 240 11.28 16.19 -9.24
CA ALA A 240 12.50 16.77 -8.69
C ALA A 240 12.62 18.27 -8.99
N LEU A 241 12.24 18.72 -10.20
CA LEU A 241 12.23 20.13 -10.58
C LEU A 241 11.21 20.94 -9.75
N ILE A 242 10.00 20.41 -9.55
CA ILE A 242 8.96 21.01 -8.70
C ILE A 242 9.46 21.17 -7.27
N GLU A 243 10.05 20.12 -6.71
CA GLU A 243 10.62 20.14 -5.36
C GLU A 243 11.79 21.13 -5.23
N LYS A 244 12.68 21.17 -6.24
CA LYS A 244 13.81 22.12 -6.29
C LYS A 244 13.33 23.57 -6.34
N ALA A 245 12.21 23.84 -7.01
CA ALA A 245 11.59 25.17 -7.10
C ALA A 245 10.67 25.52 -5.90
N GLY A 246 10.68 24.70 -4.83
CA GLY A 246 9.96 24.95 -3.58
C GLY A 246 8.53 24.41 -3.52
N GLY A 247 8.07 23.71 -4.56
CA GLY A 247 6.72 23.15 -4.65
C GLY A 247 6.62 21.71 -4.16
N ARG A 248 5.38 21.23 -4.00
CA ARG A 248 5.06 19.83 -3.69
C ARG A 248 4.56 19.12 -4.94
N ALA A 249 5.24 18.05 -5.36
CA ALA A 249 4.81 17.26 -6.52
C ALA A 249 3.61 16.36 -6.17
N GLY A 250 2.46 16.62 -6.78
CA GLY A 250 1.23 15.83 -6.65
C GLY A 250 1.14 14.70 -7.69
N SER A 251 0.52 13.58 -7.32
CA SER A 251 0.28 12.44 -8.22
C SER A 251 -1.10 12.46 -8.89
N GLY A 252 -2.07 13.17 -8.31
CA GLY A 252 -3.43 13.32 -8.81
C GLY A 252 -3.98 14.72 -8.56
N VAL A 253 -5.01 15.11 -9.31
CA VAL A 253 -5.69 16.41 -9.12
C VAL A 253 -6.71 16.29 -8.00
N SER A 254 -6.64 17.19 -7.03
CA SER A 254 -7.52 17.26 -5.86
C SER A 254 -7.80 18.73 -5.50
N ALA A 255 -8.68 18.98 -4.53
CA ALA A 255 -8.92 20.33 -4.00
C ALA A 255 -7.67 20.99 -3.38
N ARG A 256 -6.60 20.22 -3.08
CA ARG A 256 -5.32 20.75 -2.60
C ARG A 256 -4.34 21.08 -3.73
N THR A 257 -4.66 20.73 -4.97
CA THR A 257 -3.80 20.98 -6.11
C THR A 257 -3.87 22.46 -6.50
N SER A 258 -2.74 23.13 -6.53
CA SER A 258 -2.65 24.55 -6.92
C SER A 258 -2.54 24.70 -8.43
N VAL A 259 -1.72 23.86 -9.08
CA VAL A 259 -1.42 23.95 -10.51
C VAL A 259 -1.38 22.57 -11.14
N LEU A 260 -1.98 22.42 -12.33
CA LEU A 260 -1.80 21.28 -13.22
C LEU A 260 -0.94 21.70 -14.42
N VAL A 261 0.21 21.06 -14.61
CA VAL A 261 1.01 21.21 -15.84
C VAL A 261 0.55 20.15 -16.83
N ALA A 262 -0.06 20.57 -17.93
CA ALA A 262 -0.63 19.69 -18.93
C ALA A 262 -0.13 20.05 -20.33
N ALA A 263 0.52 19.10 -21.00
CA ALA A 263 0.86 19.26 -22.41
C ALA A 263 -0.42 19.23 -23.29
N PRO A 264 -0.48 20.01 -24.38
CA PRO A 264 -1.57 19.94 -25.34
C PRO A 264 -1.75 18.50 -25.84
N SER A 265 -2.98 18.00 -25.83
CA SER A 265 -3.27 16.64 -26.28
C SER A 265 -3.05 16.50 -27.78
N ALA A 266 -2.19 15.56 -28.20
CA ALA A 266 -2.00 15.20 -29.60
C ALA A 266 -3.28 14.65 -30.28
N SER A 267 -4.31 14.31 -29.50
CA SER A 267 -5.59 13.75 -29.96
C SER A 267 -6.77 14.73 -29.82
N GLY A 268 -6.53 15.97 -29.37
CA GLY A 268 -7.56 16.99 -29.16
C GLY A 268 -8.50 16.75 -27.96
N LYS A 269 -8.43 15.59 -27.29
CA LYS A 269 -9.19 15.31 -26.06
C LYS A 269 -8.38 15.66 -24.80
N PRO A 270 -8.95 16.40 -23.83
CA PRO A 270 -8.29 16.68 -22.55
C PRO A 270 -8.06 15.39 -21.76
N SER A 271 -6.97 15.32 -21.00
CA SER A 271 -6.73 14.18 -20.11
C SER A 271 -7.75 14.14 -18.98
N SER A 272 -8.01 12.98 -18.37
CA SER A 272 -8.92 12.86 -17.22
C SER A 272 -8.53 13.78 -16.07
N LYS A 273 -7.23 14.08 -15.92
CA LYS A 273 -6.69 15.04 -14.96
C LYS A 273 -6.97 16.50 -15.36
N ALA A 274 -6.93 16.83 -16.65
CA ALA A 274 -7.28 18.17 -17.14
C ALA A 274 -8.78 18.46 -16.97
N VAL A 275 -9.65 17.46 -17.20
CA VAL A 275 -11.09 17.57 -16.92
C VAL A 275 -11.32 17.78 -15.42
N LYS A 276 -10.73 16.94 -14.57
CA LYS A 276 -10.82 17.07 -13.09
C LYS A 276 -10.28 18.40 -12.57
N ALA A 277 -9.24 18.96 -13.20
CA ALA A 277 -8.70 20.28 -12.85
C ALA A 277 -9.67 21.41 -13.20
N ALA A 278 -10.30 21.35 -14.38
CA ALA A 278 -11.32 22.32 -14.76
C ALA A 278 -12.53 22.28 -13.81
N ASP A 279 -12.98 21.08 -13.44
CA ASP A 279 -14.11 20.90 -12.50
C ASP A 279 -13.81 21.45 -11.09
N LEU A 280 -12.55 21.38 -10.66
CA LEU A 280 -12.09 21.84 -9.34
C LEU A 280 -11.56 23.29 -9.35
N GLY A 281 -11.57 23.98 -10.49
CA GLY A 281 -11.05 25.34 -10.61
C GLY A 281 -9.54 25.45 -10.43
N VAL A 282 -8.80 24.38 -10.69
CA VAL A 282 -7.33 24.33 -10.58
C VAL A 282 -6.70 24.98 -11.80
N GLU A 283 -5.70 25.83 -11.59
CA GLU A 283 -4.96 26.51 -12.67
C GLU A 283 -4.25 25.48 -13.56
N VAL A 284 -4.43 25.58 -14.89
CA VAL A 284 -3.79 24.68 -15.86
C VAL A 284 -2.73 25.46 -16.65
N LEU A 285 -1.46 25.06 -16.52
CA LEU A 285 -0.34 25.64 -17.25
C LEU A 285 0.11 24.72 -18.39
N THR A 286 0.55 25.31 -19.49
CA THR A 286 1.28 24.57 -20.53
C THR A 286 2.71 24.27 -20.06
N PRO A 287 3.39 23.26 -20.63
CA PRO A 287 4.80 22.98 -20.32
C PRO A 287 5.70 24.21 -20.51
N GLU A 288 5.42 25.04 -21.52
CA GLU A 288 6.19 26.25 -21.81
C GLU A 288 6.00 27.31 -20.71
N ALA A 289 4.75 27.59 -20.32
CA ALA A 289 4.45 28.52 -19.23
C ALA A 289 5.02 28.03 -17.88
N PHE A 290 5.00 26.72 -17.64
CA PHE A 290 5.64 26.15 -16.45
C PHE A 290 7.16 26.27 -16.51
N ALA A 291 7.78 26.04 -17.67
CA ALA A 291 9.21 26.18 -17.86
C ALA A 291 9.70 27.62 -17.62
N GLU A 292 8.94 28.62 -18.05
CA GLU A 292 9.21 30.03 -17.76
C GLU A 292 9.14 30.32 -16.26
N LEU A 293 8.14 29.76 -15.57
CA LEU A 293 7.98 29.95 -14.12
C LEU A 293 9.13 29.35 -13.30
N VAL A 294 9.78 28.28 -13.79
CA VAL A 294 10.90 27.60 -13.12
C VAL A 294 12.23 27.76 -13.85
N ALA A 295 12.37 28.78 -14.71
CA ALA A 295 13.52 28.96 -15.59
C ALA A 295 14.86 28.94 -14.85
N ASP A 296 14.93 29.56 -13.67
CA ASP A 296 16.14 29.61 -12.82
C ASP A 296 16.56 28.24 -12.23
N TYR A 297 15.69 27.23 -12.36
CA TYR A 297 15.90 25.89 -11.81
C TYR A 297 16.16 24.82 -12.87
N LEU A 298 16.00 25.18 -14.15
CA LEU A 298 16.36 24.34 -15.29
C LEU A 298 17.89 24.25 -15.46
N PRO A 299 18.43 23.12 -15.94
CA PRO A 299 19.86 22.94 -16.18
C PRO A 299 20.39 23.76 -17.36
#